data_AF-A0A821HXC3-F1
#
_entry.id   AF-A0A821HXC3-F1
#
_cell.length_a   1.000
_cell.length_b   1.000
_cell.length_c   1.000
_cell.angle_alpha   90.00
_cell.angle_beta   90.00
_cell.angle_gamma   90.00
#
_symmetry.space_group_name_H-M   'P 1'
#
loop_
_entity.id
_entity.type
_entity.pdbx_description
1 polymer ?
#
loop_
_entity_poly.entity_id
_entity_poly.type
_entity_poly.pdbx_seq_one_letter_code
_entity_poly.pdbx_strand_id
1 'polypeptide(L)'
;KLSHKSIFPTRDHRWVSLDDNPLISDNNDIAQLFTHMKNIPLIDISSSTDVLIFFNMCDIKSLSSSITIEHIIENSSDGIFIQNLLSPLIPYIQLFMKSRTEFFDAYQWTKSINMSSLLMNIQFNIVDYLQLIYRFKSDSSICIIREEKSYYDKNHMIFYIHYEWTKQLKYYRDIFHSFARIFIPYHNDDLIRSLGNFMNLLYKEEENNLEMFAKYQ
;
A
#
# COMPACT_ATOMS: atom_id res chain seq x y z
N LYS A 1 -18.43 19.85 -26.54
CA LYS A 1 -17.82 21.17 -26.25
C LYS A 1 -17.58 21.42 -24.74
N LEU A 2 -17.38 20.36 -23.95
CA LEU A 2 -16.85 20.45 -22.58
C LEU A 2 -15.32 20.21 -22.53
N SER A 3 -14.75 19.61 -23.57
CA SER A 3 -13.34 19.22 -23.66
C SER A 3 -12.36 20.34 -23.36
N HIS A 4 -12.61 21.54 -23.89
CA HIS A 4 -11.73 22.72 -23.76
C HIS A 4 -11.99 23.59 -22.52
N LYS A 5 -13.03 23.30 -21.73
CA LYS A 5 -13.35 24.14 -20.57
C LYS A 5 -12.58 23.62 -19.35
N SER A 6 -11.83 24.52 -18.71
CA SER A 6 -11.11 24.23 -17.47
C SER A 6 -12.08 24.09 -16.30
N ILE A 7 -12.61 22.89 -16.09
CA ILE A 7 -13.66 22.59 -15.09
C ILE A 7 -13.20 21.59 -14.03
N PHE A 8 -12.01 21.00 -14.17
CA PHE A 8 -11.48 20.02 -13.23
C PHE A 8 -10.48 20.68 -12.30
N PRO A 9 -10.76 20.75 -10.98
CA PRO A 9 -9.79 21.23 -10.01
C PRO A 9 -8.70 20.17 -9.78
N THR A 10 -7.46 20.63 -9.68
CA THR A 10 -6.29 19.78 -9.43
C THR A 10 -5.69 20.04 -8.05
N ARG A 11 -4.86 19.10 -7.55
CA ARG A 11 -4.20 19.19 -6.24
C ARG A 11 -3.26 20.38 -6.10
N ASP A 12 -2.74 20.91 -7.22
CA ASP A 12 -1.90 22.10 -7.23
C ASP A 12 -2.70 23.40 -7.47
N HIS A 13 -4.01 23.36 -7.19
CA HIS A 13 -4.94 24.48 -7.27
C HIS A 13 -5.11 25.08 -8.68
N ARG A 14 -4.78 24.32 -9.73
CA ARG A 14 -5.08 24.69 -11.11
C ARG A 14 -6.42 24.12 -11.55
N TRP A 15 -7.05 24.78 -12.52
CA TRP A 15 -8.23 24.27 -13.21
C TRP A 15 -7.80 23.79 -14.59
N VAL A 16 -8.12 22.54 -14.91
CA VAL A 16 -7.73 21.88 -16.15
C VAL A 16 -8.94 21.39 -16.92
N SER A 17 -8.73 21.20 -18.21
CA SER A 17 -9.71 20.71 -19.17
C SER A 17 -9.54 19.20 -19.41
N LEU A 18 -10.40 18.58 -20.22
CA LEU A 18 -10.19 17.16 -20.57
C LEU A 18 -9.01 16.98 -21.52
N ASP A 19 -8.69 17.98 -22.33
CA ASP A 19 -7.56 17.93 -23.28
C ASP A 19 -6.21 17.84 -22.56
N ASP A 20 -6.16 18.30 -21.31
CA ASP A 20 -4.99 18.21 -20.44
C ASP A 20 -4.76 16.79 -19.89
N ASN A 21 -5.63 15.83 -20.23
CA ASN A 21 -5.61 14.43 -19.77
C ASN A 21 -5.47 14.30 -18.24
N PRO A 22 -6.40 14.87 -17.47
CA PRO A 22 -6.34 14.80 -16.02
C PRO A 22 -6.49 13.36 -15.52
N LEU A 23 -5.87 13.08 -14.37
CA LEU A 23 -5.90 11.78 -13.72
C LEU A 23 -6.46 11.88 -12.31
N ILE A 24 -7.21 10.86 -11.92
CA ILE A 24 -7.79 10.78 -10.58
C ILE A 24 -6.72 10.30 -9.60
N SER A 25 -6.51 11.04 -8.51
CA SER A 25 -5.58 10.68 -7.42
C SER A 25 -6.17 9.60 -6.49
N ASP A 26 -6.38 8.41 -7.02
CA ASP A 26 -7.01 7.29 -6.30
C ASP A 26 -6.11 6.62 -5.25
N ASN A 27 -4.79 6.78 -5.38
CA ASN A 27 -3.80 6.28 -4.43
C ASN A 27 -2.87 7.42 -4.03
N ASN A 28 -2.89 7.82 -2.74
CA ASN A 28 -2.07 8.92 -2.23
C ASN A 28 -0.57 8.62 -2.26
N ASP A 29 -0.13 7.38 -1.98
CA ASP A 29 1.29 7.02 -2.06
C ASP A 29 1.82 7.27 -3.47
N ILE A 30 1.07 6.84 -4.48
CA ILE A 30 1.43 7.04 -5.89
C ILE A 30 1.29 8.51 -6.27
N ALA A 31 0.19 9.17 -5.90
CA ALA A 31 -0.04 10.57 -6.22
C ALA A 31 1.07 11.47 -5.68
N GLN A 32 1.55 11.23 -4.44
CA GLN A 32 2.65 11.97 -3.84
C GLN A 32 3.94 11.93 -4.68
N LEU A 33 4.24 10.79 -5.32
CA LEU A 33 5.42 10.67 -6.19
C LEU A 33 5.31 11.64 -7.37
N PHE A 34 4.11 11.79 -7.94
CA PHE A 34 3.87 12.60 -9.13
C PHE A 34 3.43 14.04 -8.84
N THR A 35 3.18 14.41 -7.58
CA THR A 35 2.71 15.76 -7.19
C THR A 35 3.61 16.89 -7.68
N HIS A 36 4.92 16.65 -7.76
CA HIS A 36 5.88 17.67 -8.20
C HIS A 36 6.01 17.78 -9.73
N MET A 37 5.40 16.87 -10.50
CA MET A 37 5.42 16.90 -11.95
C MET A 37 4.30 17.79 -12.48
N LYS A 38 4.67 19.03 -12.85
CA LYS A 38 3.71 20.04 -13.37
C LYS A 38 2.91 19.59 -14.59
N ASN A 39 3.41 18.60 -15.32
CA ASN A 39 2.82 18.08 -16.55
C ASN A 39 1.77 16.98 -16.31
N ILE A 40 1.53 16.58 -15.06
CA ILE A 40 0.56 15.54 -14.70
C ILE A 40 -0.54 16.18 -13.85
N PRO A 41 -1.69 16.55 -14.45
CA PRO A 41 -2.77 17.16 -13.71
C PRO A 41 -3.51 16.11 -12.88
N LEU A 42 -3.28 16.15 -11.57
CA LEU A 42 -3.88 15.25 -10.61
C LEU A 42 -5.13 15.87 -9.98
N ILE A 43 -6.30 15.27 -10.21
CA ILE A 43 -7.57 15.65 -9.59
C ILE A 43 -7.65 14.98 -8.22
N ASP A 44 -8.04 15.75 -7.21
CA ASP A 44 -8.39 15.21 -5.89
C ASP A 44 -9.80 14.63 -5.88
N ILE A 45 -10.02 13.50 -5.22
CA ILE A 45 -11.34 12.90 -5.09
C ILE A 45 -12.00 13.50 -3.84
N SER A 46 -12.90 14.47 -4.01
CA SER A 46 -13.93 14.69 -2.99
C SER A 46 -14.86 13.46 -3.02
N SER A 47 -14.91 12.72 -1.92
CA SER A 47 -15.37 11.34 -1.75
C SER A 47 -16.85 11.01 -2.06
N SER A 48 -17.52 11.69 -2.98
CA SER A 48 -18.90 11.36 -3.36
C SER A 48 -18.94 10.41 -4.58
N THR A 49 -19.77 9.37 -4.47
CA THR A 49 -19.98 8.37 -5.53
C THR A 49 -20.41 9.01 -6.85
N ASP A 50 -21.19 10.09 -6.79
CA ASP A 50 -21.67 10.82 -7.98
C ASP A 50 -20.52 11.48 -8.77
N VAL A 51 -19.48 11.95 -8.07
CA VAL A 51 -18.30 12.55 -8.70
C VAL A 51 -17.47 11.50 -9.44
N LEU A 52 -17.33 10.29 -8.87
CA LEU A 52 -16.65 9.18 -9.55
C LEU A 52 -17.41 8.73 -10.80
N ILE A 53 -18.74 8.65 -10.74
CA ILE A 53 -19.58 8.34 -11.90
C ILE A 53 -19.38 9.41 -12.99
N PHE A 54 -19.38 10.69 -12.62
CA PHE A 54 -19.12 11.78 -13.57
C PHE A 54 -17.73 11.68 -14.22
N PHE A 55 -16.68 11.39 -13.45
CA PHE A 55 -15.34 11.18 -13.99
C PHE A 55 -15.26 10.00 -14.96
N ASN A 56 -15.95 8.90 -14.66
CA ASN A 56 -16.06 7.76 -15.57
C ASN A 56 -16.78 8.14 -16.87
N MET A 57 -17.85 8.95 -16.82
CA MET A 57 -18.52 9.44 -18.03
C MET A 57 -17.63 10.38 -18.87
N CYS A 58 -16.65 11.03 -18.24
CA CYS A 58 -15.69 11.91 -18.90
C CYS A 58 -14.42 11.18 -19.37
N ASP A 59 -14.37 9.85 -19.29
CA ASP A 59 -13.20 9.01 -19.61
C ASP A 59 -11.92 9.39 -18.83
N ILE A 60 -12.07 9.98 -17.64
CA ILE A 60 -10.94 10.34 -16.77
C ILE A 60 -10.46 9.08 -16.07
N LYS A 61 -9.19 8.72 -16.32
CA LYS A 61 -8.57 7.51 -15.77
C LYS A 61 -8.04 7.73 -14.37
N SER A 62 -7.95 6.65 -13.61
CA SER A 62 -7.24 6.68 -12.33
C SER A 62 -5.74 6.67 -12.52
N LEU A 63 -5.02 7.32 -11.61
CA LEU A 63 -3.57 7.37 -11.62
C LEU A 63 -2.98 5.96 -11.45
N SER A 64 -3.49 5.18 -10.49
CA SER A 64 -2.99 3.83 -10.24
C SER A 64 -3.16 2.89 -11.44
N SER A 65 -4.25 3.04 -12.22
CA SER A 65 -4.49 2.22 -13.41
C SER A 65 -3.62 2.63 -14.59
N SER A 66 -3.13 3.87 -14.60
CA SER A 66 -2.29 4.44 -15.67
C SER A 66 -0.80 4.17 -15.49
N ILE A 67 -0.41 3.62 -14.33
CA ILE A 67 0.98 3.33 -13.97
C ILE A 67 1.23 1.82 -13.99
N THR A 68 2.41 1.41 -14.43
CA THR A 68 3.01 0.10 -14.18
C THR A 68 4.06 0.24 -13.10
N ILE A 69 4.06 -0.71 -12.16
CA ILE A 69 5.09 -0.81 -11.14
C ILE A 69 5.99 -1.99 -11.52
N GLU A 70 7.23 -1.67 -11.90
CA GLU A 70 8.29 -2.66 -12.12
C GLU A 70 9.18 -2.67 -10.87
N HIS A 71 9.81 -3.80 -10.58
CA HIS A 71 10.79 -3.91 -9.50
C HIS A 71 12.13 -4.41 -10.02
N ILE A 72 13.21 -3.77 -9.59
CA ILE A 72 14.57 -4.23 -9.77
C ILE A 72 15.02 -4.82 -8.45
N ILE A 73 15.48 -6.06 -8.50
CA ILE A 73 16.00 -6.79 -7.35
C ILE A 73 17.38 -7.35 -7.65
N GLU A 74 18.23 -7.39 -6.63
CA GLU A 74 19.54 -8.07 -6.69
C GLU A 74 19.61 -9.12 -5.57
N ASN A 75 20.23 -10.26 -5.88
CA ASN A 75 20.50 -11.37 -4.96
C ASN A 75 19.28 -11.76 -4.10
N SER A 76 18.29 -12.39 -4.73
CA SER A 76 17.10 -12.88 -4.03
C SER A 76 17.41 -14.18 -3.28
N SER A 77 17.04 -14.22 -2.00
CA SER A 77 17.09 -15.40 -1.14
C SER A 77 15.76 -15.63 -0.44
N ASP A 78 15.50 -16.87 -0.01
CA ASP A 78 14.25 -17.22 0.66
C ASP A 78 14.17 -16.55 2.05
N GLY A 79 13.07 -15.86 2.29
CA GLY A 79 12.77 -15.12 3.52
C GLY A 79 12.03 -15.96 4.56
N ILE A 80 12.34 -17.26 4.69
CA ILE A 80 11.67 -18.19 5.63
C ILE A 80 11.71 -17.66 7.07
N PHE A 81 12.82 -17.02 7.46
CA PHE A 81 12.92 -16.38 8.77
C PHE A 81 11.84 -15.31 8.98
N ILE A 82 11.56 -14.48 7.98
CA ILE A 82 10.53 -13.46 8.06
C ILE A 82 9.13 -14.08 8.05
N GLN A 83 8.93 -15.16 7.29
CA GLN A 83 7.68 -15.90 7.36
C GLN A 83 7.42 -16.44 8.77
N ASN A 84 8.45 -17.01 9.42
CA ASN A 84 8.36 -17.50 10.80
C ASN A 84 8.16 -16.36 11.82
N LEU A 85 8.67 -15.17 11.53
CA LEU A 85 8.43 -13.96 12.32
C LEU A 85 6.97 -13.49 12.24
N LEU A 86 6.38 -13.48 11.05
CA LEU A 86 5.09 -12.85 10.80
C LEU A 86 3.90 -13.80 10.97
N SER A 87 4.06 -15.08 10.62
CA SER A 87 2.96 -16.06 10.66
C SER A 87 2.31 -16.21 12.03
N PRO A 88 3.05 -16.25 13.15
CA PRO A 88 2.45 -16.33 14.49
C PRO A 88 1.62 -15.11 14.87
N LEU A 89 1.84 -13.96 14.23
CA LEU A 89 1.12 -12.71 14.54
C LEU A 89 -0.28 -12.69 13.93
N ILE A 90 -0.55 -13.51 12.90
CA ILE A 90 -1.79 -13.46 12.11
C ILE A 90 -3.06 -13.57 12.98
N PRO A 91 -3.19 -14.52 13.92
CA PRO A 91 -4.38 -14.62 14.77
C PRO A 91 -4.59 -13.37 15.63
N TYR A 92 -3.50 -12.79 16.15
CA TYR A 92 -3.56 -11.59 16.98
C TYR A 92 -3.91 -10.34 16.17
N ILE A 93 -3.41 -10.23 14.94
CA ILE A 93 -3.80 -9.20 13.97
C ILE A 93 -5.30 -9.25 13.72
N GLN A 94 -5.83 -10.45 13.41
CA GLN A 94 -7.27 -10.64 13.16
C GLN A 94 -8.11 -10.26 14.38
N LEU A 95 -7.68 -10.65 15.59
CA LEU A 95 -8.36 -10.29 16.83
C LEU A 95 -8.32 -8.79 17.10
N PHE A 96 -7.16 -8.16 16.94
CA PHE A 96 -6.99 -6.72 17.13
C PHE A 96 -7.92 -5.94 16.20
N MET A 97 -7.93 -6.30 14.91
CA MET A 97 -8.82 -5.68 13.91
C MET A 97 -10.30 -5.92 14.25
N LYS A 98 -10.69 -7.13 14.69
CA LYS A 98 -12.06 -7.45 15.09
C LYS A 98 -12.54 -6.61 16.28
N SER A 99 -11.65 -6.31 17.22
CA SER A 99 -11.98 -5.64 18.48
C SER A 99 -12.18 -4.12 18.36
N ARG A 100 -11.82 -3.53 17.21
CA ARG A 100 -11.70 -2.09 17.03
C ARG A 100 -12.59 -1.60 15.90
N THR A 101 -13.44 -0.61 16.19
CA THR A 101 -14.41 -0.07 15.23
C THR A 101 -13.70 0.60 14.05
N GLU A 102 -12.53 1.21 14.28
CA GLU A 102 -11.73 1.83 13.24
C GLU A 102 -11.21 0.85 12.17
N PHE A 103 -11.13 -0.45 12.49
CA PHE A 103 -10.72 -1.51 11.56
C PHE A 103 -11.89 -2.28 10.94
N PHE A 104 -13.14 -1.89 11.20
CA PHE A 104 -14.32 -2.67 10.79
C PHE A 104 -14.31 -3.01 9.30
N ASP A 105 -14.15 -2.01 8.42
CA ASP A 105 -14.18 -2.20 6.97
C ASP A 105 -13.01 -3.08 6.48
N ALA A 106 -11.80 -2.79 6.95
CA ALA A 106 -10.62 -3.60 6.63
C ALA A 106 -10.78 -5.05 7.09
N TYR A 107 -11.33 -5.27 8.29
CA TYR A 107 -11.57 -6.61 8.82
C TYR A 107 -12.61 -7.38 8.00
N GLN A 108 -13.73 -6.74 7.62
CA GLN A 108 -14.72 -7.39 6.75
C GLN A 108 -14.13 -7.74 5.38
N TRP A 109 -13.29 -6.88 4.83
CA TRP A 109 -12.56 -7.18 3.59
C TRP A 109 -11.62 -8.39 3.76
N THR A 110 -10.83 -8.47 4.84
CA THR A 110 -9.94 -9.63 5.05
C THR A 110 -10.71 -10.96 5.11
N LYS A 111 -11.95 -10.94 5.61
CA LYS A 111 -12.84 -12.11 5.59
C LYS A 111 -13.33 -12.45 4.18
N SER A 112 -13.73 -11.45 3.39
CA SER A 112 -14.29 -11.69 2.06
C SER A 112 -13.27 -12.28 1.09
N ILE A 113 -11.98 -11.95 1.25
CA ILE A 113 -10.90 -12.46 0.40
C ILE A 113 -10.24 -13.76 0.91
N ASN A 114 -10.73 -14.33 2.02
CA ASN A 114 -10.07 -15.46 2.69
C ASN A 114 -8.57 -15.20 2.94
N MET A 115 -8.28 -14.13 3.69
CA MET A 115 -6.92 -13.63 3.94
C MET A 115 -5.96 -14.73 4.41
N SER A 116 -6.41 -15.69 5.23
CA SER A 116 -5.57 -16.80 5.68
C SER A 116 -5.01 -17.63 4.53
N SER A 117 -5.82 -17.89 3.50
CA SER A 117 -5.37 -18.63 2.30
C SER A 117 -4.43 -17.79 1.44
N LEU A 118 -4.68 -16.48 1.35
CA LEU A 118 -3.78 -15.57 0.65
C LEU A 118 -2.40 -15.54 1.32
N LEU A 119 -2.36 -15.39 2.65
CA LEU A 119 -1.11 -15.32 3.43
C LEU A 119 -0.27 -16.60 3.33
N MET A 120 -0.90 -17.77 3.19
CA MET A 120 -0.19 -19.04 2.98
C MET A 120 0.55 -19.11 1.64
N ASN A 121 0.08 -18.36 0.64
CA ASN A 121 0.66 -18.34 -0.70
C ASN A 121 1.66 -17.21 -0.92
N ILE A 122 1.84 -16.31 0.07
CA ILE A 122 2.83 -15.23 -0.04
C ILE A 122 4.22 -15.83 0.07
N GLN A 123 5.05 -15.56 -0.93
CA GLN A 123 6.47 -15.84 -0.90
C GLN A 123 7.21 -14.66 -0.26
N PHE A 124 8.03 -14.96 0.75
CA PHE A 124 8.85 -13.95 1.41
C PHE A 124 10.25 -14.02 0.80
N ASN A 125 10.75 -12.93 0.24
CA ASN A 125 12.07 -12.87 -0.37
C ASN A 125 12.92 -11.78 0.29
N ILE A 126 14.16 -12.11 0.59
CA ILE A 126 15.16 -11.17 1.08
C ILE A 126 16.08 -10.81 -0.08
N VAL A 127 16.27 -9.52 -0.33
CA VAL A 127 17.03 -8.98 -1.46
C VAL A 127 18.10 -8.02 -0.98
N ASP A 128 19.24 -7.96 -1.66
CA ASP A 128 20.31 -7.00 -1.33
C ASP A 128 20.01 -5.60 -1.85
N TYR A 129 19.13 -5.52 -2.85
CA TYR A 129 18.71 -4.27 -3.46
C TYR A 129 17.24 -4.35 -3.87
N LEU A 130 16.50 -3.27 -3.64
CA LEU A 130 15.09 -3.17 -4.02
C LEU A 130 14.79 -1.75 -4.52
N GLN A 131 14.52 -1.66 -5.81
CA GLN A 131 14.02 -0.44 -6.45
C GLN A 131 12.68 -0.68 -7.11
N LEU A 132 11.76 0.26 -6.94
CA LEU A 132 10.51 0.31 -7.66
C LEU A 132 10.57 1.38 -8.74
N ILE A 133 10.19 1.01 -9.95
CA ILE A 133 10.04 1.92 -11.08
C ILE A 133 8.54 2.10 -11.35
N TYR A 134 8.06 3.31 -11.13
CA TYR A 134 6.70 3.72 -11.46
C TYR A 134 6.73 4.33 -12.85
N ARG A 135 6.21 3.62 -13.86
CA ARG A 135 6.22 4.05 -15.27
C ARG A 135 4.80 4.30 -15.78
N PHE A 136 4.61 5.36 -16.55
CA PHE A 136 3.34 5.59 -17.22
C PHE A 136 3.14 4.65 -18.42
N LYS A 137 1.94 4.07 -18.54
CA LYS A 137 1.56 3.20 -19.67
C LYS A 137 1.48 3.96 -20.99
N SER A 138 1.06 5.23 -20.95
CA SER A 138 0.90 6.08 -22.13
C SER A 138 2.22 6.70 -22.60
N ASP A 139 3.15 6.94 -21.68
CA ASP A 139 4.43 7.56 -21.98
C ASP A 139 5.53 6.97 -21.10
N SER A 140 6.32 6.07 -21.70
CA SER A 140 7.42 5.39 -21.00
C SER A 140 8.56 6.32 -20.54
N SER A 141 8.62 7.57 -21.04
CA SER A 141 9.62 8.56 -20.63
C SER A 141 9.33 9.14 -19.24
N ILE A 142 8.05 9.13 -18.82
CA ILE A 142 7.63 9.55 -17.50
C ILE A 142 7.77 8.36 -16.55
N CYS A 143 8.87 8.35 -15.81
CA CYS A 143 9.11 7.35 -14.78
C CYS A 143 9.67 7.98 -13.50
N ILE A 144 9.33 7.37 -12.36
CA ILE A 144 9.91 7.68 -11.06
C ILE A 144 10.55 6.41 -10.52
N ILE A 145 11.80 6.53 -10.09
CA ILE A 145 12.53 5.44 -9.46
C ILE A 145 12.60 5.72 -7.97
N ARG A 146 12.25 4.73 -7.15
CA ARG A 146 12.30 4.84 -5.70
C ARG A 146 12.95 3.60 -5.10
N GLU A 147 13.94 3.82 -4.26
CA GLU A 147 14.48 2.76 -3.41
C GLU A 147 13.52 2.52 -2.24
N GLU A 148 13.14 1.26 -2.07
CA GLU A 148 12.19 0.85 -1.05
C GLU A 148 12.81 -0.17 -0.10
N LYS A 149 12.38 -0.11 1.15
CA LYS A 149 12.86 -1.02 2.20
C LYS A 149 12.19 -2.40 2.10
N SER A 150 10.93 -2.39 1.68
CA SER A 150 10.13 -3.58 1.45
C SER A 150 8.97 -3.24 0.52
N TYR A 151 8.51 -4.24 -0.21
CA TYR A 151 7.43 -4.09 -1.17
C TYR A 151 6.64 -5.39 -1.29
N TYR A 152 5.31 -5.28 -1.29
CA TYR A 152 4.42 -6.40 -1.57
C TYR A 152 3.90 -6.32 -3.00
N ASP A 153 4.38 -7.23 -3.85
CA ASP A 153 3.88 -7.42 -5.19
C ASP A 153 2.59 -8.27 -5.15
N LYS A 154 1.46 -7.58 -5.24
CA LYS A 154 0.13 -8.20 -5.23
C LYS A 154 -0.11 -9.13 -6.42
N ASN A 155 0.57 -8.92 -7.54
CA ASN A 155 0.34 -9.70 -8.76
C ASN A 155 1.04 -11.05 -8.69
N HIS A 156 2.27 -11.06 -8.16
CA HIS A 156 3.09 -12.26 -8.04
C HIS A 156 3.01 -12.90 -6.65
N MET A 157 2.33 -12.27 -5.69
CA MET A 157 2.25 -12.71 -4.28
C MET A 157 3.62 -12.81 -3.61
N ILE A 158 4.53 -11.88 -3.94
CA ILE A 158 5.89 -11.84 -3.39
C ILE A 158 6.03 -10.63 -2.47
N PHE A 159 6.52 -10.87 -1.26
CA PHE A 159 6.88 -9.82 -0.31
C PHE A 159 8.40 -9.69 -0.24
N TYR A 160 8.91 -8.65 -0.89
CA TYR A 160 10.33 -8.32 -0.90
C TYR A 160 10.71 -7.53 0.33
N ILE A 161 11.85 -7.89 0.92
CA ILE A 161 12.43 -7.21 2.08
C ILE A 161 13.91 -7.04 1.84
N HIS A 162 14.39 -5.81 2.00
CA HIS A 162 15.79 -5.55 1.81
C HIS A 162 16.61 -6.10 2.99
N TYR A 163 17.70 -6.81 2.69
CA TYR A 163 18.54 -7.56 3.62
C TYR A 163 19.02 -6.75 4.84
N GLU A 164 19.46 -5.50 4.66
CA GLU A 164 19.90 -4.63 5.76
C GLU A 164 18.83 -4.45 6.85
N TRP A 165 17.56 -4.46 6.47
CA TRP A 165 16.43 -4.31 7.40
C TRP A 165 16.11 -5.58 8.18
N THR A 166 16.73 -6.71 7.83
CA THR A 166 16.61 -7.96 8.58
C THR A 166 17.67 -8.10 9.68
N LYS A 167 18.73 -7.29 9.66
CA LYS A 167 19.89 -7.48 10.56
C LYS A 167 19.67 -7.05 12.00
N GLN A 168 18.78 -6.09 12.24
CA GLN A 168 18.64 -5.46 13.56
C GLN A 168 17.17 -5.28 13.94
N LEU A 169 16.83 -5.60 15.18
CA LEU A 169 15.48 -5.52 15.73
C LEU A 169 14.82 -4.15 15.56
N LYS A 170 15.59 -3.05 15.55
CA LYS A 170 15.04 -1.70 15.33
C LYS A 170 14.38 -1.54 13.96
N TYR A 171 14.78 -2.33 12.96
CA TYR A 171 14.25 -2.27 11.60
C TYR A 171 13.00 -3.11 11.41
N TYR A 172 12.68 -4.01 12.35
CA TYR A 172 11.49 -4.86 12.23
C TYR A 172 10.20 -4.05 12.29
N ARG A 173 10.24 -2.87 12.93
CA ARG A 173 9.15 -1.90 12.86
C ARG A 173 8.76 -1.59 11.42
N ASP A 174 9.73 -1.35 10.54
CA ASP A 174 9.46 -1.03 9.13
C ASP A 174 8.84 -2.26 8.43
N ILE A 175 9.32 -3.47 8.73
CA ILE A 175 8.77 -4.73 8.21
C ILE A 175 7.31 -4.90 8.63
N PHE A 176 7.00 -4.69 9.91
CA PHE A 176 5.63 -4.78 10.44
C PHE A 176 4.71 -3.73 9.80
N HIS A 177 5.17 -2.49 9.64
CA HIS A 177 4.37 -1.44 8.99
C HIS A 177 4.10 -1.79 7.52
N SER A 178 5.08 -2.33 6.80
CA SER A 178 4.86 -2.80 5.43
C SER A 178 3.95 -4.03 5.37
N PHE A 179 4.08 -4.97 6.30
CA PHE A 179 3.19 -6.13 6.37
C PHE A 179 1.74 -5.73 6.71
N ALA A 180 1.55 -4.69 7.54
CA ALA A 180 0.22 -4.16 7.85
C ALA A 180 -0.54 -3.70 6.59
N ARG A 181 0.18 -3.20 5.56
CA ARG A 181 -0.42 -2.78 4.28
C ARG A 181 -1.16 -3.91 3.56
N ILE A 182 -0.83 -5.18 3.84
CA ILE A 182 -1.52 -6.33 3.23
C ILE A 182 -2.94 -6.47 3.80
N PHE A 183 -3.17 -6.05 5.03
CA PHE A 183 -4.47 -6.17 5.72
C PHE A 183 -5.41 -4.98 5.48
N ILE A 184 -4.90 -3.87 4.94
CA ILE A 184 -5.67 -2.65 4.71
C ILE A 184 -5.82 -2.45 3.19
N PRO A 185 -7.02 -2.67 2.61
CA PRO A 185 -7.21 -2.66 1.16
C PRO A 185 -7.18 -1.27 0.54
N TYR A 186 -7.45 -0.24 1.33
CA TYR A 186 -7.42 1.17 0.94
C TYR A 186 -6.24 1.87 1.61
N HIS A 187 -5.80 2.98 1.04
CA HIS A 187 -4.72 3.75 1.63
C HIS A 187 -5.23 4.49 2.88
N ASN A 188 -4.79 4.06 4.06
CA ASN A 188 -5.06 4.71 5.34
C ASN A 188 -3.84 4.56 6.27
N ASP A 189 -2.99 5.59 6.28
CA ASP A 189 -1.74 5.59 7.03
C ASP A 189 -1.94 5.44 8.54
N ASP A 190 -3.05 5.93 9.10
CA ASP A 190 -3.33 5.82 10.53
C ASP A 190 -3.60 4.36 10.92
N LEU A 191 -4.41 3.64 10.14
CA LEU A 191 -4.69 2.23 10.38
C LEU A 191 -3.43 1.36 10.15
N ILE A 192 -2.69 1.61 9.07
CA ILE A 192 -1.43 0.91 8.76
C ILE A 192 -0.44 1.10 9.92
N ARG A 193 -0.25 2.35 10.37
CA ARG A 193 0.66 2.69 11.46
C ARG A 193 0.22 2.07 12.78
N SER A 194 -1.08 2.12 13.08
CA SER A 194 -1.66 1.53 14.29
C SER A 194 -1.43 0.01 14.34
N LEU A 195 -1.73 -0.69 13.23
CA LEU A 195 -1.54 -2.13 13.14
C LEU A 195 -0.06 -2.54 13.14
N GLY A 196 0.78 -1.78 12.42
CA GLY A 196 2.23 -1.96 12.43
C GLY A 196 2.85 -1.77 13.81
N ASN A 197 2.39 -0.78 14.57
CA ASN A 197 2.80 -0.56 15.96
C ASN A 197 2.35 -1.70 16.87
N PHE A 198 1.12 -2.20 16.71
CA PHE A 198 0.62 -3.35 17.46
C PHE A 198 1.49 -4.59 17.26
N MET A 199 1.82 -4.95 16.01
CA MET A 199 2.73 -6.06 15.72
C MET A 199 4.12 -5.85 16.32
N ASN A 200 4.65 -4.63 16.21
CA ASN A 200 5.94 -4.30 16.81
C ASN A 200 5.92 -4.41 18.35
N LEU A 201 4.81 -4.07 19.01
CA LEU A 201 4.65 -4.25 20.46
C LEU A 201 4.58 -5.72 20.84
N LEU A 202 3.78 -6.52 20.12
CA LEU A 202 3.70 -7.97 20.33
C LEU A 202 5.06 -8.67 20.20
N TYR A 203 5.91 -8.18 19.30
CA TYR A 203 7.21 -8.78 19.06
C TYR A 203 8.30 -8.29 20.05
N LYS A 204 8.23 -7.04 20.52
CA LYS A 204 9.23 -6.46 21.43
C LYS A 204 9.08 -6.90 22.89
N GLU A 205 7.87 -7.23 23.31
CA GLU A 205 7.62 -7.72 24.66
C GLU A 205 7.48 -9.24 24.60
N GLU A 206 8.41 -9.94 25.27
CA GLU A 206 8.54 -11.42 25.31
C GLU A 206 7.19 -12.14 25.57
N GLU A 207 7.13 -13.45 25.24
CA GLU A 207 6.00 -14.42 25.31
C GLU A 207 4.84 -14.13 26.29
N ASN A 208 5.12 -13.54 27.45
CA ASN A 208 4.13 -13.16 28.47
C ASN A 208 3.00 -12.24 27.98
N ASN A 209 3.21 -11.42 26.94
CA ASN A 209 2.15 -10.55 26.43
C ASN A 209 1.13 -11.23 25.52
N LEU A 210 1.52 -12.29 24.81
CA LEU A 210 0.57 -13.07 23.99
C LEU A 210 -0.43 -13.79 24.90
N GLU A 211 0.06 -14.32 26.03
CA GLU A 211 -0.79 -14.87 27.08
C GLU A 211 -1.58 -13.80 27.82
N MET A 212 -0.99 -12.64 28.15
CA MET A 212 -1.73 -11.55 28.81
C MET A 212 -2.82 -10.95 27.92
N PHE A 213 -2.54 -10.69 26.63
CA PHE A 213 -3.53 -10.21 25.68
C PHE A 213 -4.66 -11.23 25.46
N ALA A 214 -4.37 -12.53 25.53
CA ALA A 214 -5.39 -13.58 25.56
C ALA A 214 -6.18 -13.62 26.89
N LYS A 215 -5.56 -13.26 28.02
CA LYS A 215 -6.18 -13.24 29.37
C LYS A 215 -7.05 -12.01 29.66
N TYR A 216 -6.83 -10.88 28.99
CA TYR A 216 -7.67 -9.67 29.12
C TYR A 216 -8.87 -9.64 28.18
N GLN A 217 -9.23 -10.80 27.62
CA GLN A 217 -10.49 -11.08 26.93
C GLN A 217 -11.58 -11.44 27.94
#